data_AF-A0A0S4LSE5-F1
#
_entry.id   AF-A0A0S4LSE5-F1
#
_cell.length_a   1.000
_cell.length_b   1.000
_cell.length_c   1.000
_cell.angle_alpha   90.00
_cell.angle_beta   90.00
_cell.angle_gamma   90.00
#
_symmetry.space_group_name_H-M   'P 1'
#
loop_
_entity.id
_entity.type
_entity.pdbx_description
1 polymer ?
#
loop_
_entity_poly.entity_id
_entity_poly.type
_entity_poly.pdbx_seq_one_letter_code
_entity_poly.pdbx_strand_id
1 'polypeptide(L)'
;MRIEKFRAKKPREHDPVIGCTILANPFFLERKDWIPSPPDWSSNIVQGKTYDTNEEVGKHVWIQVQERLRVQHLLQMTATSAMPVAAEDVTRYGAEFLTRARLGQGAFRVW
;
A
#
# COMPACT_ATOMS: atom_id res chain seq x y z
N MET A 1 14.86 40.37 -13.87
CA MET A 1 14.91 38.96 -13.37
C MET A 1 15.59 38.99 -12.00
N ARG A 2 14.85 38.86 -10.90
CA ARG A 2 15.37 39.10 -9.53
C ARG A 2 15.04 37.90 -8.62
N ILE A 3 15.90 36.88 -8.71
CA ILE A 3 15.77 35.58 -8.00
C ILE A 3 16.13 35.71 -6.50
N GLU A 4 16.64 36.86 -6.07
CA GLU A 4 17.16 37.08 -4.71
C GLU A 4 16.09 37.05 -3.59
N LYS A 5 14.79 37.14 -3.91
CA LYS A 5 13.71 37.15 -2.91
C LYS A 5 13.24 35.77 -2.42
N PHE A 6 13.67 34.66 -3.04
CA PHE A 6 13.30 33.31 -2.60
C PHE A 6 14.27 32.69 -1.59
N ARG A 7 15.37 33.38 -1.24
CA ARG A 7 16.35 32.93 -0.22
C ARG A 7 16.04 33.44 1.19
N ALA A 8 14.76 33.52 1.56
CA ALA A 8 14.41 33.58 2.97
C ALA A 8 14.78 32.22 3.57
N LYS A 9 15.84 32.20 4.38
CA LYS A 9 16.34 31.04 5.13
C LYS A 9 15.18 30.40 5.91
N LYS A 10 14.48 29.44 5.30
CA LYS A 10 13.79 28.42 6.07
C LYS A 10 14.86 27.70 6.90
N PRO A 11 14.61 27.37 8.18
CA PRO A 11 15.47 26.41 8.87
C PRO A 11 15.62 25.19 7.96
N ARG A 12 16.79 24.53 7.98
CA ARG A 12 16.99 23.26 7.27
C ARG A 12 15.97 22.27 7.84
N GLU A 13 14.78 22.27 7.27
CA GLU A 13 13.82 21.19 7.36
C GLU A 13 14.64 19.99 6.88
N HIS A 14 14.88 19.04 7.79
CA HIS A 14 15.63 17.84 7.42
C HIS A 14 14.96 17.28 6.18
N ASP A 15 15.75 17.03 5.13
CA ASP A 15 15.23 16.31 3.96
C ASP A 15 14.52 15.06 4.47
N PRO A 16 13.29 14.78 4.00
CA PRO A 16 12.56 13.62 4.49
C PRO A 16 13.41 12.38 4.25
N VAL A 17 13.50 11.51 5.27
CA VAL A 17 14.25 10.25 5.14
C VAL A 17 13.62 9.46 4.00
N ILE A 18 14.36 9.31 2.90
CA ILE A 18 13.95 8.49 1.77
C ILE A 18 14.11 7.03 2.22
N GLY A 19 13.02 6.47 2.73
CA GLY A 19 12.91 5.05 3.07
C GLY A 19 12.32 4.23 1.92
N CYS A 20 12.33 2.90 2.10
CA CYS A 20 11.60 1.97 1.26
C CYS A 20 10.55 1.25 2.11
N THR A 21 9.28 1.32 1.72
CA THR A 21 8.21 0.54 2.34
C THR A 21 7.82 -0.58 1.40
N ILE A 22 8.08 -1.83 1.80
CA ILE A 22 7.65 -3.01 1.06
C ILE A 22 6.29 -3.44 1.60
N LEU A 23 5.26 -3.44 0.74
CA LEU A 23 3.96 -3.97 1.07
C LEU A 23 3.96 -5.48 0.78
N ALA A 24 3.94 -6.29 1.84
CA ALA A 24 3.75 -7.73 1.71
C ALA A 24 2.25 -8.07 1.73
N ASN A 25 1.80 -8.89 0.79
CA ASN A 25 0.43 -9.40 0.69
C ASN A 25 -0.67 -8.31 0.70
N PRO A 26 -0.62 -7.32 -0.22
CA PRO A 26 -1.73 -6.38 -0.36
C PRO A 26 -3.00 -7.13 -0.79
N PHE A 27 -4.14 -6.66 -0.30
CA PHE A 27 -5.45 -7.13 -0.73
C PHE A 27 -6.20 -6.00 -1.44
N PHE A 28 -7.15 -6.39 -2.28
CA PHE A 28 -8.00 -5.46 -3.01
C PHE A 28 -9.46 -5.80 -2.74
N LEU A 29 -10.27 -4.76 -2.54
CA LEU A 29 -11.71 -4.90 -2.38
C LEU A 29 -12.39 -4.77 -3.75
N GLU A 30 -13.39 -5.61 -3.99
CA GLU A 30 -14.29 -5.42 -5.13
C GLU A 30 -15.01 -4.08 -5.02
N ARG A 31 -15.44 -3.51 -6.14
CA ARG A 31 -16.11 -2.21 -6.17
C ARG A 31 -17.33 -2.12 -5.23
N LYS A 32 -18.06 -3.23 -5.08
CA LYS A 32 -19.22 -3.33 -4.18
C LYS A 32 -18.85 -3.24 -2.70
N ASP A 33 -17.60 -3.54 -2.37
CA ASP A 33 -17.05 -3.61 -1.01
C ASP A 33 -16.15 -2.41 -0.68
N TRP A 34 -16.06 -1.43 -1.58
CA TRP A 34 -15.27 -0.22 -1.34
C TRP A 34 -15.73 0.51 -0.09
N ILE A 35 -14.75 1.04 0.63
CA ILE A 35 -14.96 1.84 1.82
C ILE A 35 -15.18 3.29 1.37
N PRO A 36 -16.27 3.96 1.80
CA PRO A 36 -16.52 5.34 1.44
C PRO A 36 -15.43 6.25 2.01
N SER A 37 -15.12 7.33 1.29
CA SER A 37 -14.13 8.30 1.74
C SER A 37 -14.59 8.95 3.05
N PRO A 38 -13.72 9.02 4.09
CA PRO A 38 -14.07 9.69 5.33
C PRO A 38 -14.45 11.17 5.13
N PRO A 39 -15.30 11.76 5.98
CA PRO A 39 -15.76 13.14 5.82
C PRO A 39 -14.63 14.19 5.81
N ASP A 40 -13.52 13.89 6.48
CA ASP A 40 -12.36 14.77 6.62
C ASP A 40 -11.27 14.49 5.57
N TRP A 41 -11.56 13.64 4.58
CA TRP A 41 -10.64 13.29 3.51
C TRP A 41 -10.63 14.35 2.41
N SER A 42 -9.58 15.18 2.41
CA SER A 42 -9.41 16.25 1.42
C SER A 42 -8.88 15.74 0.08
N SER A 43 -9.32 16.35 -1.02
CA SER A 43 -8.82 16.04 -2.38
C SER A 43 -7.37 16.45 -2.62
N ASN A 44 -6.81 17.32 -1.77
CA ASN A 44 -5.47 17.90 -1.94
C ASN A 44 -4.45 17.36 -0.93
N ILE A 45 -4.60 16.10 -0.50
CA ILE A 45 -3.64 15.43 0.38
C ILE A 45 -2.37 15.12 -0.42
N VAL A 46 -1.30 15.87 -0.17
CA VAL A 46 -0.01 15.76 -0.88
C VAL A 46 1.04 14.93 -0.12
N GLN A 47 0.70 14.43 1.06
CA GLN A 47 1.54 13.59 1.92
C GLN A 47 0.67 12.54 2.63
N GLY A 48 1.23 11.37 2.95
CA GLY A 48 0.47 10.24 3.48
C GLY A 48 -0.38 10.61 4.71
N LYS A 49 -1.71 10.59 4.55
CA LYS A 49 -2.66 10.81 5.65
C LYS A 49 -2.83 9.52 6.44
N THR A 50 -2.68 9.61 7.75
CA THR A 50 -2.90 8.51 8.69
C THR A 50 -4.08 8.83 9.60
N TYR A 51 -4.63 7.78 10.23
CA TYR A 51 -5.68 7.89 11.23
C TYR A 51 -5.29 7.09 12.47
N ASP A 52 -5.57 7.63 13.65
CA ASP A 52 -5.50 6.88 14.90
C ASP A 52 -6.80 6.07 15.07
N THR A 53 -6.69 4.78 15.38
CA THR A 53 -7.83 3.88 15.60
C THR A 53 -8.55 4.15 16.93
N ASN A 54 -7.97 4.97 17.81
CA ASN A 54 -8.62 5.48 19.02
C ASN A 54 -9.55 6.67 18.74
N GLU A 55 -9.34 7.37 17.63
CA GLU A 55 -10.22 8.45 17.18
C GLU A 55 -11.42 7.91 16.42
N GLU A 56 -12.55 8.63 16.46
CA GLU A 56 -13.82 8.17 15.90
C GLU A 56 -13.73 7.83 14.40
N VAL A 57 -13.10 8.70 13.60
CA VAL A 57 -12.96 8.50 12.16
C VAL A 57 -12.08 7.29 11.85
N GLY A 58 -10.92 7.20 12.50
CA GLY A 58 -9.99 6.08 12.31
C GLY A 58 -10.59 4.75 12.75
N LYS A 59 -11.30 4.74 13.88
CA LYS A 59 -12.03 3.57 14.37
C LYS A 59 -13.10 3.11 13.38
N HIS A 60 -13.88 4.04 12.80
CA HIS A 60 -14.92 3.70 11.84
C HIS A 60 -14.34 3.07 10.57
N VAL A 61 -13.30 3.68 10.00
CA VAL A 61 -12.60 3.13 8.83
C VAL A 61 -12.03 1.75 9.16
N TRP A 62 -11.41 1.59 10.33
CA TRP A 62 -10.83 0.33 10.76
C TRP A 62 -11.86 -0.79 10.88
N ILE A 63 -13.01 -0.52 11.49
CA ILE A 63 -14.11 -1.50 11.59
C ILE A 63 -14.58 -1.92 10.20
N GLN A 64 -14.72 -0.98 9.26
CA GLN A 64 -15.12 -1.30 7.89
C GLN A 64 -14.09 -2.19 7.18
N VAL A 65 -12.80 -1.92 7.35
CA VAL A 65 -11.72 -2.78 6.82
C VAL A 65 -11.82 -4.19 7.41
N GLN A 66 -11.95 -4.31 8.74
CA GLN A 66 -12.03 -5.60 9.41
C GLN A 66 -13.23 -6.43 8.94
N GLU A 67 -14.40 -5.81 8.76
CA GLU A 67 -15.60 -6.51 8.30
C GLU A 67 -15.43 -7.06 6.88
N ARG A 68 -14.88 -6.26 5.95
CA ARG A 68 -14.64 -6.72 4.57
C ARG A 68 -13.59 -7.83 4.51
N LEU A 69 -12.52 -7.72 5.29
CA LEU A 69 -11.50 -8.77 5.38
C LEU A 69 -12.07 -10.07 5.95
N ARG A 70 -12.93 -9.98 6.96
CA ARG A 70 -13.58 -11.17 7.54
C ARG A 70 -14.46 -11.87 6.51
N VAL A 71 -15.27 -11.11 5.75
CA VAL A 71 -16.12 -11.65 4.69
C VAL A 71 -15.27 -12.27 3.58
N GLN A 72 -14.23 -11.58 3.09
CA GLN A 72 -13.32 -12.14 2.09
C GLN A 72 -12.65 -13.44 2.57
N HIS A 73 -12.19 -13.46 3.83
CA HIS A 73 -11.58 -14.67 4.40
C HIS A 73 -12.58 -15.82 4.49
N LEU A 74 -13.82 -15.57 4.94
CA LEU A 74 -14.87 -16.59 4.96
C LEU A 74 -15.21 -17.10 3.57
N LEU A 75 -15.33 -16.21 2.57
CA LEU A 75 -15.58 -16.60 1.18
C LEU A 75 -14.44 -17.46 0.63
N GLN A 76 -13.18 -17.08 0.90
CA GLN A 76 -12.01 -17.87 0.55
C GLN A 76 -12.01 -19.24 1.22
N MET A 77 -12.31 -19.32 2.52
CA MET A 77 -12.44 -20.58 3.26
C MET A 77 -13.55 -21.48 2.71
N THR A 78 -14.72 -20.92 2.35
CA THR A 78 -15.80 -21.69 1.71
C THR A 78 -15.46 -22.12 0.28
N ALA A 79 -14.65 -21.32 -0.43
CA ALA A 79 -14.09 -21.66 -1.72
C ALA A 79 -12.88 -22.61 -1.61
N THR A 80 -12.37 -22.93 -0.42
CA THR A 80 -11.18 -23.79 -0.23
C THR A 80 -11.47 -25.28 -0.52
N SER A 81 -12.73 -25.67 -0.76
CA SER A 81 -13.05 -26.94 -1.45
C SER A 81 -12.72 -26.90 -2.95
N ALA A 82 -12.37 -25.74 -3.50
CA ALA A 82 -11.84 -25.52 -4.84
C ALA A 82 -10.85 -24.35 -4.81
N MET A 83 -9.63 -24.60 -4.32
CA MET A 83 -8.49 -23.67 -4.36
C MET A 83 -8.47 -22.82 -5.66
N PRO A 84 -8.49 -21.48 -5.59
CA PRO A 84 -7.73 -20.68 -6.51
C PRO A 84 -6.43 -20.35 -5.79
N VAL A 85 -5.40 -21.18 -5.98
CA VAL A 85 -4.05 -20.60 -6.08
C VAL A 85 -4.22 -19.49 -7.11
N ALA A 86 -3.91 -18.25 -6.75
CA ALA A 86 -3.97 -17.13 -7.67
C ALA A 86 -3.48 -17.63 -9.03
N ALA A 87 -4.38 -17.73 -10.00
CA ALA A 87 -4.01 -18.12 -11.34
C ALA A 87 -3.19 -16.93 -11.83
N GLU A 88 -1.90 -16.96 -11.53
CA GLU A 88 -0.93 -16.12 -12.18
C GLU A 88 -1.17 -16.33 -13.66
N ASP A 89 -1.57 -15.26 -14.33
CA ASP A 89 -1.73 -15.24 -15.76
C ASP A 89 -0.39 -15.70 -16.36
N VAL A 90 -0.33 -16.98 -16.73
CA VAL A 90 0.87 -17.77 -17.05
C VAL A 90 1.66 -17.16 -18.23
N THR A 91 1.11 -16.13 -18.89
CA THR A 91 1.72 -15.46 -20.03
C THR A 91 2.56 -14.23 -19.70
N ARG A 92 2.68 -13.80 -18.43
CA ARG A 92 3.49 -12.62 -18.08
C ARG A 92 5.00 -12.85 -18.09
N TYR A 93 5.44 -14.10 -17.99
CA TYR A 93 6.87 -14.44 -17.93
C TYR A 93 7.29 -15.26 -19.15
N GLY A 94 8.50 -15.01 -19.64
CA GLY A 94 9.13 -15.89 -20.63
C GLY A 94 9.46 -17.25 -20.02
N ALA A 95 9.76 -18.24 -20.87
CA ALA A 95 10.16 -19.58 -20.42
C ALA A 95 11.30 -19.50 -19.38
N GLU A 96 11.19 -20.30 -18.33
CA GLU A 96 12.21 -20.37 -17.28
C GLU A 96 13.58 -20.72 -17.88
N PHE A 97 14.63 -19.98 -17.51
CA PHE A 97 15.99 -20.26 -17.94
C PHE A 97 17.00 -20.01 -16.81
N LEU A 98 18.06 -20.82 -16.78
CA LEU A 98 19.15 -20.66 -15.83
C LEU A 98 19.95 -19.40 -16.17
N THR A 99 20.06 -18.48 -15.21
CA THR A 99 20.88 -17.27 -15.33
C THR A 99 21.88 -17.16 -14.19
N ARG A 100 23.06 -16.57 -14.45
CA ARG A 100 24.06 -16.30 -13.42
C ARG A 100 23.67 -15.01 -12.69
N ALA A 101 23.08 -15.14 -11.52
CA ALA A 101 22.76 -14.00 -10.67
C ALA A 101 24.03 -13.20 -10.31
N ARG A 102 23.97 -11.88 -10.40
CA ARG A 102 25.04 -11.01 -9.88
C ARG A 102 24.94 -10.99 -8.36
N LEU A 103 26.07 -11.20 -7.68
CA LEU A 103 26.17 -11.04 -6.22
C LEU A 103 25.57 -9.68 -5.81
N GLY A 104 24.56 -9.71 -4.94
CA GLY A 104 23.87 -8.52 -4.44
C GLY A 104 22.57 -8.13 -5.15
N GLN A 105 22.21 -8.72 -6.30
CA GLN A 105 20.98 -8.37 -7.03
C GLN A 105 19.68 -9.04 -6.51
N GLY A 106 19.79 -9.94 -5.53
CA GLY A 106 18.63 -10.60 -4.91
C GLY A 106 18.28 -10.13 -3.50
N ALA A 107 19.03 -9.16 -2.95
CA ALA A 107 18.87 -8.72 -1.58
C ALA A 107 18.25 -7.31 -1.52
N PHE A 108 16.91 -7.23 -1.51
CA PHE A 108 16.26 -6.08 -0.88
C PHE A 108 16.48 -6.22 0.63
N ARG A 109 17.52 -5.56 1.16
CA ARG A 109 17.72 -5.48 2.61
C ARG A 109 16.71 -4.49 3.16
N VAL A 110 15.73 -5.01 3.90
CA VAL A 110 14.91 -4.21 4.84
C VAL A 110 15.86 -3.86 5.99
N TRP A 111 16.21 -2.58 6.11
CA TRP A 111 17.00 -2.04 7.21
C TRP A 111 16.08 -1.64 8.37
#